data_AF-A0A5C8K7E1-F1
#
_entry.id   AF-A0A5C8K7E1-F1
#
_cell.length_a   1.000
_cell.length_b   1.000
_cell.length_c   1.000
_cell.angle_alpha   90.00
_cell.angle_beta   90.00
_cell.angle_gamma   90.00
#
_symmetry.space_group_name_H-M   'P 1'
#
loop_
_entity.id
_entity.type
_entity.pdbx_description
1 polymer ?
#
loop_
_entity_poly.entity_id
_entity_poly.type
_entity_poly.pdbx_seq_one_letter_code
_entity_poly.pdbx_strand_id
1 'polypeptide(L)'
;MKRKKFILLGLSCLLVSPILSTVSLADDLTTSSSELTSASSSSLPDTTPASSSSASTSSSTSASSSSSSEPSSASSSSSSLTSTSSATNTSTPPSDAGQNQNSTTEQKVPQVEYTAQVQNKGWLSPVTDGTSMGTSGQSLRLQALKISLTNLPDEITGGIAYQSYLQNSGWQAERADGAVSGAPNQALRTEAVKIRLTGQLASQYSVYYRVHIQNAGWTAYAKDGAIAGSSGMAYRIEAIQIQLVKKGAAAPTASGNKFAYLYKPTLQYQAHVQNIGWQAPVKDGALAGTSGRSLRVEALKISIPNQPQGLSGSVVYQTQVQNIGWQSAVSNGAVAGTSRRALRLETLNVKLTGDLAKYFDIQYTTHVQSLGWLGWAKNGANSGTSSLSLRAEGFKIKLVPKGTAQSGSTANAYLSGKSNSGYKKINGSTFHLSPGSLIKMTPMTGAYWNLPSSQKAYPNLRNYSNISIYVNKSEQRLYVKSNNQVLFIMYTSTAKASLGVTPSGNFAVQAERAPYLHEYGFNIAKTYTSWKGHGIYLFHSVTLNPNGSVNVAEAQQLGRSGMSHGCIRLSIPDAQWIYSNLRTGVPVIIR
;
A
#
# COMPACT_ATOMS: atom_id res chain seq x y z
N MET A 1 -6.46 -42.48 -62.61
CA MET A 1 -6.35 -41.02 -62.40
C MET A 1 -7.43 -40.53 -61.44
N LYS A 2 -7.12 -39.63 -60.51
CA LYS A 2 -8.05 -38.64 -59.89
C LYS A 2 -7.21 -37.57 -59.17
N ARG A 3 -7.63 -36.30 -59.23
CA ARG A 3 -6.75 -35.14 -58.99
C ARG A 3 -6.64 -34.78 -57.50
N LYS A 4 -5.42 -34.52 -57.01
CA LYS A 4 -5.19 -33.78 -55.75
C LYS A 4 -5.54 -32.31 -55.98
N LYS A 5 -6.45 -31.72 -55.20
CA LYS A 5 -6.66 -30.27 -55.16
C LYS A 5 -5.63 -29.65 -54.22
N PHE A 6 -4.77 -28.77 -54.74
CA PHE A 6 -4.10 -27.78 -53.89
C PHE A 6 -5.11 -26.68 -53.55
N ILE A 7 -5.09 -26.23 -52.30
CA ILE A 7 -5.83 -25.04 -51.85
C ILE A 7 -4.80 -23.94 -51.67
N LEU A 8 -4.89 -22.90 -52.49
CA LEU A 8 -4.09 -21.68 -52.39
C LEU A 8 -4.76 -20.76 -51.36
N LEU A 9 -4.09 -20.48 -50.23
CA LEU A 9 -4.61 -19.48 -49.27
C LEU A 9 -4.40 -18.07 -49.84
N GLY A 10 -5.45 -17.25 -49.76
CA GLY A 10 -5.48 -15.92 -50.35
C GLY A 10 -4.66 -14.88 -49.58
N LEU A 11 -4.06 -13.95 -50.33
CA LEU A 11 -3.30 -12.81 -49.82
C LEU A 11 -4.25 -11.75 -49.24
N SER A 12 -4.00 -11.26 -48.02
CA SER A 12 -4.72 -10.11 -47.46
C SER A 12 -3.93 -9.40 -46.34
N CYS A 13 -4.13 -8.08 -46.23
CA CYS A 13 -3.52 -7.14 -45.28
C CYS A 13 -2.10 -6.63 -45.56
N LEU A 14 -1.93 -5.92 -46.69
CA LEU A 14 -0.94 -4.84 -46.83
C LEU A 14 -1.63 -3.61 -47.46
N LEU A 15 -1.80 -2.55 -46.68
CA LEU A 15 -2.08 -1.19 -47.16
C LEU A 15 -1.09 -0.27 -46.46
N VAL A 16 -0.21 0.35 -47.25
CA VAL A 16 0.80 1.31 -46.79
C VAL A 16 0.72 2.51 -47.71
N SER A 17 0.21 3.64 -47.19
CA SER A 17 0.28 4.92 -47.87
C SER A 17 1.62 5.59 -47.58
N PRO A 18 2.38 6.03 -48.59
CA PRO A 18 3.56 6.86 -48.36
C PRO A 18 3.13 8.29 -48.02
N ILE A 19 3.72 8.87 -46.98
CA ILE A 19 3.75 10.33 -46.80
C ILE A 19 5.16 10.79 -47.14
N LEU A 20 5.27 11.64 -48.15
CA LEU A 20 6.53 12.24 -48.58
C LEU A 20 6.80 13.49 -47.72
N SER A 21 8.01 13.63 -47.19
CA SER A 21 8.49 14.87 -46.60
C SER A 21 10.01 14.90 -46.70
N THR A 22 10.54 15.92 -47.38
CA THR A 22 11.97 16.17 -47.59
C THR A 22 12.49 17.20 -46.59
N VAL A 23 13.78 17.09 -46.26
CA VAL A 23 14.75 18.10 -45.76
C VAL A 23 16.00 17.28 -45.43
N SER A 24 16.97 17.24 -46.35
CA SER A 24 18.14 18.12 -46.44
C SER A 24 19.30 17.64 -45.55
N LEU A 25 20.38 17.22 -46.20
CA LEU A 25 21.69 16.99 -45.57
C LEU A 25 22.45 18.32 -45.45
N ALA A 26 23.29 18.42 -44.43
CA ALA A 26 24.50 19.24 -44.42
C ALA A 26 25.49 18.57 -43.46
N ASP A 27 26.74 18.42 -43.88
CA ASP A 27 27.82 17.89 -43.05
C ASP A 27 28.30 18.94 -42.04
N ASP A 28 28.91 18.49 -40.94
CA ASP A 28 30.33 18.82 -40.74
C ASP A 28 31.01 17.76 -39.85
N LEU A 29 32.33 17.65 -39.96
CA LEU A 29 33.15 16.62 -39.34
C LEU A 29 34.35 17.24 -38.61
N THR A 30 34.25 17.43 -37.29
CA THR A 30 35.39 17.90 -36.47
C THR A 30 35.69 16.98 -35.29
N THR A 31 36.94 16.52 -35.26
CA THR A 31 37.55 15.80 -34.14
C THR A 31 38.06 16.77 -33.08
N SER A 32 37.91 16.42 -31.80
CA SER A 32 38.80 16.92 -30.74
C SER A 32 38.96 15.87 -29.64
N SER A 33 40.17 15.78 -29.09
CA SER A 33 40.57 14.81 -28.08
C SER A 33 41.33 15.49 -26.96
N SER A 34 40.88 15.33 -25.72
CA SER A 34 41.60 15.66 -24.50
C SER A 34 41.35 14.55 -23.48
N GLU A 35 42.38 13.75 -23.19
CA GLU A 35 43.32 13.91 -22.08
C GLU A 35 42.79 13.42 -20.73
N LEU A 36 43.35 12.30 -20.29
CA LEU A 36 43.23 11.77 -18.93
C LEU A 36 44.32 12.38 -18.06
N THR A 37 43.95 13.14 -17.02
CA THR A 37 44.87 13.52 -15.94
C THR A 37 44.56 12.74 -14.67
N SER A 38 45.61 12.21 -14.05
CA SER A 38 45.54 11.41 -12.83
C SER A 38 45.80 12.28 -11.59
N ALA A 39 45.04 12.03 -10.52
CA ALA A 39 45.33 12.53 -9.18
C ALA A 39 45.06 11.42 -8.16
N SER A 40 45.94 11.27 -7.17
CA SER A 40 46.02 10.09 -6.31
C SER A 40 45.91 10.42 -4.82
N SER A 41 45.20 9.58 -4.07
CA SER A 41 45.25 9.45 -2.61
C SER A 41 44.33 8.31 -2.16
N SER A 42 44.51 7.65 -1.02
CA SER A 42 45.74 7.34 -0.25
C SER A 42 45.43 6.09 0.61
N SER A 43 46.43 5.39 1.12
CA SER A 43 46.28 3.99 1.57
C SER A 43 46.31 3.76 3.08
N LEU A 44 45.33 2.98 3.57
CA LEU A 44 45.38 2.13 4.78
C LEU A 44 45.45 2.84 6.15
N PRO A 45 45.24 2.13 7.29
CA PRO A 45 44.88 0.71 7.46
C PRO A 45 43.53 0.42 8.15
N ASP A 46 43.15 -0.85 8.11
CA ASP A 46 42.08 -1.47 8.91
C ASP A 46 42.62 -1.86 10.31
N THR A 47 41.85 -1.67 11.37
CA THR A 47 42.16 -2.17 12.72
C THR A 47 40.92 -2.74 13.41
N THR A 48 40.90 -4.07 13.54
CA THR A 48 39.98 -4.78 14.43
C THR A 48 40.54 -4.83 15.86
N PRO A 49 39.66 -4.88 16.87
CA PRO A 49 39.98 -5.55 18.13
C PRO A 49 39.05 -6.75 18.36
N ALA A 50 39.62 -7.89 18.75
CA ALA A 50 38.88 -9.09 19.13
C ALA A 50 39.39 -9.62 20.47
N SER A 51 38.60 -9.39 21.53
CA SER A 51 38.82 -9.88 22.89
C SER A 51 37.60 -9.53 23.76
N SER A 52 37.31 -10.15 24.90
CA SER A 52 37.39 -11.56 25.35
C SER A 52 36.99 -11.56 26.84
N SER A 53 36.42 -12.66 27.37
CA SER A 53 35.99 -12.80 28.77
C SER A 53 34.80 -11.88 29.17
N SER A 54 34.11 -12.09 30.29
CA SER A 54 34.23 -13.12 31.32
C SER A 54 32.84 -13.61 31.78
N ALA A 55 32.79 -14.75 32.45
CA ALA A 55 31.58 -15.24 33.11
C ALA A 55 31.61 -14.92 34.61
N SER A 56 30.46 -14.62 35.20
CA SER A 56 30.27 -14.67 36.65
C SER A 56 28.86 -15.14 36.99
N THR A 57 28.79 -16.23 37.75
CA THR A 57 27.58 -16.75 38.39
C THR A 57 27.50 -16.24 39.82
N SER A 58 26.31 -15.85 40.27
CA SER A 58 25.91 -15.93 41.67
C SER A 58 24.39 -16.13 41.79
N SER A 59 23.95 -16.71 42.90
CA SER A 59 22.60 -17.27 43.02
C SER A 59 22.09 -17.26 44.46
N SER A 60 20.90 -16.70 44.67
CA SER A 60 19.98 -16.94 45.80
C SER A 60 18.62 -16.30 45.42
N THR A 61 17.41 -16.81 45.69
CA THR A 61 16.76 -17.28 46.94
C THR A 61 16.81 -16.24 48.07
N SER A 62 15.75 -15.94 48.83
CA SER A 62 14.29 -16.23 48.74
C SER A 62 13.55 -15.27 49.72
N ALA A 63 12.22 -15.18 49.89
CA ALA A 63 11.12 -16.09 49.55
C ALA A 63 9.76 -15.36 49.32
N SER A 64 8.77 -15.66 50.16
CA SER A 64 7.36 -15.26 50.25
C SER A 64 7.13 -13.94 51.06
N SER A 65 5.94 -13.35 51.23
CA SER A 65 4.58 -13.94 51.29
C SER A 65 3.40 -12.94 51.11
N SER A 66 2.20 -13.49 50.81
CA SER A 66 0.83 -13.07 51.24
C SER A 66 0.36 -11.60 51.11
N SER A 67 -0.68 -11.25 50.33
CA SER A 67 -2.15 -11.39 50.58
C SER A 67 -2.66 -10.63 51.82
N SER A 68 -3.80 -9.92 51.85
CA SER A 68 -4.83 -9.51 50.84
C SER A 68 -5.63 -8.32 51.47
N SER A 69 -6.88 -7.90 51.17
CA SER A 69 -8.02 -8.32 50.31
C SER A 69 -9.04 -7.14 50.20
N GLU A 70 -10.06 -7.23 49.35
CA GLU A 70 -11.27 -6.37 49.45
C GLU A 70 -12.16 -6.79 50.66
N PRO A 71 -13.16 -5.97 51.04
CA PRO A 71 -14.52 -6.26 50.58
C PRO A 71 -15.30 -5.01 50.10
N SER A 72 -16.59 -5.17 49.75
CA SER A 72 -17.37 -4.22 48.97
C SER A 72 -18.86 -4.13 49.33
N SER A 73 -19.54 -3.11 48.75
CA SER A 73 -21.00 -3.02 48.47
C SER A 73 -21.98 -2.47 49.54
N ALA A 74 -23.06 -1.85 49.01
CA ALA A 74 -24.32 -1.40 49.65
C ALA A 74 -24.21 -0.30 50.74
N SER A 75 -25.10 0.69 50.86
CA SER A 75 -26.30 1.14 50.10
C SER A 75 -26.41 2.69 50.22
N SER A 76 -27.48 3.47 49.99
CA SER A 76 -28.92 3.29 49.71
C SER A 76 -29.51 4.49 48.94
N SER A 77 -30.81 4.46 48.63
CA SER A 77 -31.57 5.45 47.82
C SER A 77 -32.44 6.44 48.61
N SER A 78 -32.66 7.66 48.10
CA SER A 78 -33.99 8.31 48.06
C SER A 78 -34.06 9.56 47.14
N SER A 79 -35.29 9.98 46.79
CA SER A 79 -35.67 11.22 46.09
C SER A 79 -35.77 12.43 47.09
N SER A 80 -36.17 13.67 46.78
CA SER A 80 -36.95 14.22 45.63
C SER A 80 -36.80 15.76 45.43
N LEU A 81 -36.86 16.20 44.17
CA LEU A 81 -37.60 17.36 43.58
C LEU A 81 -38.12 18.56 44.43
N THR A 82 -37.74 19.79 44.01
CA THR A 82 -38.55 21.06 43.82
C THR A 82 -39.53 21.60 44.90
N SER A 83 -39.79 22.91 45.08
CA SER A 83 -39.26 24.19 44.53
C SER A 83 -39.88 25.41 45.28
N THR A 84 -39.40 26.66 44.98
CA THR A 84 -40.06 27.98 45.27
C THR A 84 -40.19 28.38 46.76
N SER A 85 -40.34 29.67 47.19
CA SER A 85 -40.55 30.97 46.49
C SER A 85 -40.26 32.21 47.39
N SER A 86 -40.03 33.38 46.78
CA SER A 86 -40.40 34.76 47.20
C SER A 86 -39.87 35.44 48.49
N ALA A 87 -38.83 36.27 48.30
CA ALA A 87 -38.82 37.75 48.41
C ALA A 87 -39.28 38.57 49.67
N THR A 88 -38.33 39.44 50.12
CA THR A 88 -38.46 40.86 50.56
C THR A 88 -38.91 41.29 51.99
N ASN A 89 -38.41 42.48 52.37
CA ASN A 89 -38.77 43.43 53.46
C ASN A 89 -38.22 43.19 54.89
N THR A 90 -37.75 44.18 55.68
CA THR A 90 -37.31 45.59 55.46
C THR A 90 -36.55 46.11 56.71
N SER A 91 -35.43 46.86 56.58
CA SER A 91 -35.10 48.09 57.37
C SER A 91 -33.66 48.64 57.22
N THR A 92 -33.53 49.96 57.08
CA THR A 92 -32.32 50.81 57.26
C THR A 92 -32.28 51.34 58.71
N PRO A 93 -31.16 51.90 59.28
CA PRO A 93 -30.40 53.06 58.77
C PRO A 93 -28.87 53.04 59.16
N PRO A 94 -28.10 54.14 59.15
CA PRO A 94 -28.25 55.44 58.46
C PRO A 94 -27.12 55.70 57.43
N SER A 95 -27.16 56.87 56.79
CA SER A 95 -26.07 57.40 55.95
C SER A 95 -25.06 58.23 56.74
N ASP A 96 -23.77 58.09 56.45
CA ASP A 96 -22.76 59.15 56.65
C ASP A 96 -21.84 59.26 55.41
N ALA A 97 -21.34 60.44 55.13
CA ALA A 97 -20.86 60.86 53.81
C ALA A 97 -19.33 60.89 53.67
N GLY A 98 -18.69 59.73 53.77
CA GLY A 98 -17.27 59.57 53.44
C GLY A 98 -17.04 59.43 51.93
N GLN A 99 -16.76 60.53 51.21
CA GLN A 99 -16.26 60.42 49.83
C GLN A 99 -14.86 59.80 49.81
N ASN A 100 -14.76 58.56 49.34
CA ASN A 100 -13.50 57.97 48.94
C ASN A 100 -13.66 57.32 47.55
N GLN A 101 -13.43 58.11 46.51
CA GLN A 101 -13.40 57.68 45.10
C GLN A 101 -12.13 56.86 44.83
N ASN A 102 -11.98 55.72 45.50
CA ASN A 102 -10.94 54.74 45.21
C ASN A 102 -11.34 53.96 43.95
N SER A 103 -11.23 54.63 42.81
CA SER A 103 -11.45 54.11 41.45
C SER A 103 -10.62 52.86 41.23
N THR A 104 -11.20 51.72 41.57
CA THR A 104 -10.56 50.41 41.45
C THR A 104 -10.71 50.03 40.00
N THR A 105 -9.75 50.46 39.17
CA THR A 105 -9.69 50.16 37.75
C THR A 105 -9.66 48.65 37.56
N GLU A 106 -10.82 48.11 37.19
CA GLU A 106 -11.03 46.67 37.02
C GLU A 106 -9.97 46.15 36.04
N GLN A 107 -9.07 45.30 36.53
CA GLN A 107 -7.90 44.89 35.76
C GLN A 107 -8.33 43.97 34.63
N LYS A 108 -8.61 44.55 33.46
CA LYS A 108 -8.94 43.85 32.21
C LYS A 108 -7.94 42.70 32.00
N VAL A 109 -8.40 41.45 32.15
CA VAL A 109 -7.60 40.26 31.82
C VAL A 109 -7.99 39.83 30.40
N PRO A 110 -7.05 39.81 29.43
CA PRO A 110 -7.32 39.31 28.10
C PRO A 110 -7.96 37.93 28.14
N GLN A 111 -9.09 37.79 27.45
CA GLN A 111 -9.80 36.53 27.26
C GLN A 111 -9.95 36.21 25.77
N VAL A 112 -10.11 34.93 25.44
CA VAL A 112 -10.49 34.52 24.08
C VAL A 112 -11.95 34.08 24.06
N GLU A 113 -12.75 34.73 23.22
CA GLU A 113 -14.12 34.32 22.91
C GLU A 113 -14.14 33.56 21.57
N TYR A 114 -14.89 32.46 21.49
CA TYR A 114 -14.98 31.67 20.28
C TYR A 114 -16.35 30.99 20.09
N THR A 115 -16.72 30.84 18.82
CA THR A 115 -17.88 30.05 18.38
C THR A 115 -17.54 29.22 17.16
N ALA A 116 -18.21 28.08 17.01
CA ALA A 116 -18.10 27.21 15.86
C ALA A 116 -19.46 26.99 15.19
N GLN A 117 -19.44 26.84 13.87
CA GLN A 117 -20.56 26.28 13.14
C GLN A 117 -20.45 24.76 13.13
N VAL A 118 -21.46 24.08 13.64
CA VAL A 118 -21.55 22.62 13.75
C VAL A 118 -22.63 22.08 12.82
N GLN A 119 -22.33 20.95 12.17
CA GLN A 119 -23.26 20.20 11.34
C GLN A 119 -24.63 20.04 12.01
N ASN A 120 -25.69 20.32 11.25
CA ASN A 120 -27.09 20.19 11.66
C ASN A 120 -27.49 21.03 12.90
N LYS A 121 -26.62 21.92 13.40
CA LYS A 121 -26.90 22.85 14.52
C LYS A 121 -26.69 24.31 14.18
N GLY A 122 -25.93 24.63 13.12
CA GLY A 122 -25.57 26.01 12.80
C GLY A 122 -24.50 26.55 13.75
N TRP A 123 -24.50 27.86 13.96
CA TRP A 123 -23.60 28.51 14.92
C TRP A 123 -24.10 28.29 16.36
N LEU A 124 -23.21 27.89 17.26
CA LEU A 124 -23.50 27.78 18.68
C LEU A 124 -23.27 29.13 19.38
N SER A 125 -23.87 29.35 20.55
CA SER A 125 -23.57 30.51 21.41
C SER A 125 -22.06 30.59 21.70
N PRO A 126 -21.43 31.77 21.66
CA PRO A 126 -20.02 31.90 21.99
C PRO A 126 -19.68 31.43 23.40
N VAL A 127 -18.43 31.02 23.59
CA VAL A 127 -17.86 30.63 24.89
C VAL A 127 -16.46 31.23 25.06
N THR A 128 -16.02 31.36 26.30
CA THR A 128 -14.69 31.88 26.66
C THR A 128 -13.73 30.80 27.17
N ASP A 129 -12.46 31.20 27.33
CA ASP A 129 -11.30 30.45 27.85
C ASP A 129 -11.57 29.05 28.41
N GLY A 130 -11.07 28.03 27.71
CA GLY A 130 -11.06 26.64 28.15
C GLY A 130 -12.40 25.91 27.96
N THR A 131 -13.50 26.61 27.72
CA THR A 131 -14.83 26.00 27.54
C THR A 131 -14.89 25.15 26.27
N SER A 132 -15.54 23.99 26.30
CA SER A 132 -15.65 23.11 25.13
C SER A 132 -16.68 23.62 24.11
N MET A 133 -16.20 24.16 22.99
CA MET A 133 -17.02 24.57 21.84
C MET A 133 -17.23 23.41 20.87
N GLY A 134 -18.48 23.09 20.53
CA GLY A 134 -18.83 22.02 19.59
C GLY A 134 -19.57 20.84 20.25
N THR A 135 -19.23 19.61 19.87
CA THR A 135 -19.83 18.37 20.42
C THR A 135 -18.78 17.27 20.54
N SER A 136 -18.80 16.50 21.64
CA SER A 136 -18.07 15.21 21.72
C SER A 136 -19.08 14.06 21.63
N GLY A 137 -18.68 12.93 21.02
CA GLY A 137 -19.49 11.70 20.89
C GLY A 137 -20.65 11.76 19.89
N GLN A 138 -21.24 12.94 19.62
CA GLN A 138 -22.42 13.11 18.75
C GLN A 138 -22.13 12.94 17.24
N SER A 139 -20.88 12.69 16.84
CA SER A 139 -20.44 12.49 15.45
C SER A 139 -20.68 13.66 14.47
N LEU A 140 -20.96 14.86 14.98
CA LEU A 140 -21.14 16.07 14.17
C LEU A 140 -19.79 16.75 13.92
N ARG A 141 -19.59 17.26 12.70
CA ARG A 141 -18.37 18.00 12.31
C ARG A 141 -18.48 19.49 12.63
N LEU A 142 -17.35 20.10 12.96
CA LEU A 142 -17.14 21.53 12.74
C LEU A 142 -16.99 21.82 11.25
N GLN A 143 -17.54 22.95 10.82
CA GLN A 143 -17.51 23.45 9.43
C GLN A 143 -16.84 24.83 9.33
N ALA A 144 -16.93 25.63 10.39
CA ALA A 144 -16.32 26.95 10.49
C ALA A 144 -16.10 27.37 11.95
N LEU A 145 -15.22 28.34 12.14
CA LEU A 145 -14.87 28.98 13.42
C LEU A 145 -14.91 30.50 13.30
N LYS A 146 -15.25 31.16 14.41
CA LYS A 146 -14.90 32.55 14.72
C LYS A 146 -14.18 32.56 16.06
N ILE A 147 -13.14 33.36 16.17
CA ILE A 147 -12.33 33.54 17.38
C ILE A 147 -12.05 35.04 17.48
N SER A 148 -12.24 35.61 18.65
CA SER A 148 -12.05 37.04 18.96
C SER A 148 -11.37 37.18 20.32
N LEU A 149 -10.72 38.31 20.54
CA LEU A 149 -10.25 38.68 21.88
C LEU A 149 -11.24 39.62 22.56
N THR A 150 -11.42 39.43 23.87
CA THR A 150 -12.22 40.28 24.75
C THR A 150 -11.38 40.72 25.95
N ASN A 151 -11.83 41.75 26.67
CA ASN A 151 -11.19 42.22 27.91
C ASN A 151 -9.69 42.56 27.76
N LEU A 152 -9.29 43.12 26.62
CA LEU A 152 -7.93 43.62 26.39
C LEU A 152 -7.70 44.94 27.14
N PRO A 153 -6.60 45.07 27.92
CA PRO A 153 -6.09 46.36 28.37
C PRO A 153 -5.75 47.28 27.20
N ASP A 154 -6.03 48.56 27.36
CA ASP A 154 -5.89 49.56 26.29
C ASP A 154 -4.41 49.80 25.90
N GLU A 155 -3.48 49.42 26.78
CA GLU A 155 -2.02 49.42 26.58
C GLU A 155 -1.50 48.24 25.73
N ILE A 156 -2.27 47.16 25.54
CA ILE A 156 -1.80 45.93 24.89
C ILE A 156 -2.32 45.85 23.46
N THR A 157 -1.52 46.32 22.50
CA THR A 157 -1.83 46.12 21.07
C THR A 157 -1.71 44.64 20.68
N GLY A 158 -2.58 44.20 19.77
CA GLY A 158 -2.56 42.83 19.26
C GLY A 158 -3.91 42.39 18.72
N GLY A 159 -3.99 41.10 18.41
CA GLY A 159 -5.14 40.43 17.81
C GLY A 159 -4.94 38.90 17.87
N ILE A 160 -5.92 38.14 17.39
CA ILE A 160 -5.82 36.68 17.23
C ILE A 160 -5.94 36.29 15.75
N ALA A 161 -4.93 35.56 15.26
CA ALA A 161 -4.85 35.13 13.88
C ALA A 161 -4.99 33.60 13.78
N TYR A 162 -5.86 33.11 12.90
CA TYR A 162 -6.24 31.70 12.85
C TYR A 162 -6.62 31.20 11.46
N GLN A 163 -6.36 29.93 11.21
CA GLN A 163 -6.60 29.26 9.93
C GLN A 163 -7.10 27.83 10.14
N SER A 164 -8.02 27.41 9.28
CA SER A 164 -8.63 26.08 9.28
C SER A 164 -8.09 25.25 8.12
N TYR A 165 -7.82 23.96 8.36
CA TYR A 165 -7.57 22.97 7.30
C TYR A 165 -8.89 22.26 6.98
N LEU A 166 -9.37 22.41 5.76
CA LEU A 166 -10.63 21.82 5.31
C LEU A 166 -10.42 20.56 4.47
N GLN A 167 -11.37 19.63 4.57
CA GLN A 167 -11.49 18.48 3.66
C GLN A 167 -11.34 18.93 2.20
N ASN A 168 -10.50 18.24 1.44
CA ASN A 168 -10.24 18.42 0.01
C ASN A 168 -9.66 19.80 -0.41
N SER A 169 -9.71 20.83 0.44
CA SER A 169 -9.23 22.19 0.14
C SER A 169 -7.97 22.60 0.91
N GLY A 170 -7.60 21.87 1.97
CA GLY A 170 -6.39 22.13 2.75
C GLY A 170 -6.45 23.40 3.61
N TRP A 171 -5.28 23.96 3.93
CA TRP A 171 -5.17 25.20 4.71
C TRP A 171 -5.83 26.37 3.98
N GLN A 172 -6.83 26.97 4.62
CA GLN A 172 -7.45 28.19 4.15
C GLN A 172 -6.59 29.42 4.50
N ALA A 173 -6.84 30.54 3.83
CA ALA A 173 -6.23 31.82 4.15
C ALA A 173 -6.47 32.20 5.62
N GLU A 174 -5.48 32.83 6.25
CA GLU A 174 -5.57 33.24 7.65
C GLU A 174 -6.64 34.33 7.86
N ARG A 175 -7.19 34.36 9.07
CA ARG A 175 -8.28 35.24 9.50
C ARG A 175 -7.91 35.89 10.83
N ALA A 176 -8.34 37.13 11.01
CA ALA A 176 -8.21 37.89 12.25
C ALA A 176 -9.49 37.78 13.09
N ASP A 177 -9.51 38.47 14.24
CA ASP A 177 -10.62 38.60 15.17
C ASP A 177 -12.02 38.63 14.50
N GLY A 178 -12.91 37.74 14.96
CA GLY A 178 -14.30 37.62 14.51
C GLY A 178 -14.53 37.10 13.08
N ALA A 179 -13.51 37.07 12.20
CA ALA A 179 -13.66 36.72 10.79
C ALA A 179 -13.77 35.20 10.53
N VAL A 180 -14.75 34.78 9.73
CA VAL A 180 -15.06 33.35 9.52
C VAL A 180 -13.88 32.59 8.91
N SER A 181 -13.40 31.59 9.64
CA SER A 181 -12.37 30.62 9.21
C SER A 181 -13.03 29.26 8.98
N GLY A 182 -13.12 28.82 7.73
CA GLY A 182 -13.81 27.59 7.31
C GLY A 182 -14.82 27.83 6.19
N ALA A 183 -15.69 26.85 5.92
CA ALA A 183 -16.61 26.88 4.77
C ALA A 183 -18.04 26.48 5.21
N PRO A 184 -18.75 27.37 5.93
CA PRO A 184 -19.99 27.01 6.65
C PRO A 184 -21.12 26.52 5.73
N ASN A 185 -21.15 27.01 4.49
CA ASN A 185 -22.23 26.71 3.54
C ASN A 185 -21.84 25.65 2.48
N GLN A 186 -20.63 25.09 2.55
CA GLN A 186 -20.13 24.09 1.57
C GLN A 186 -20.14 22.66 2.12
N ALA A 187 -20.71 22.44 3.31
CA ALA A 187 -20.78 21.15 3.99
C ALA A 187 -19.44 20.45 4.27
N LEU A 188 -18.29 21.08 4.03
CA LEU A 188 -16.95 20.53 4.32
C LEU A 188 -16.73 20.37 5.84
N ARG A 189 -15.83 19.44 6.23
CA ARG A 189 -15.32 19.33 7.62
C ARG A 189 -14.01 20.11 7.77
N THR A 190 -13.81 20.69 8.94
CA THR A 190 -12.47 21.07 9.42
C THR A 190 -11.77 19.82 9.96
N GLU A 191 -10.51 19.57 9.58
CA GLU A 191 -9.69 18.45 10.07
C GLU A 191 -8.57 18.90 11.03
N ALA A 192 -8.04 20.12 10.84
CA ALA A 192 -7.03 20.73 11.71
C ALA A 192 -7.18 22.26 11.80
N VAL A 193 -6.53 22.88 12.79
CA VAL A 193 -6.48 24.34 13.01
C VAL A 193 -5.07 24.80 13.39
N LYS A 194 -4.78 26.08 13.16
CA LYS A 194 -3.72 26.85 13.83
C LYS A 194 -4.32 28.14 14.37
N ILE A 195 -3.85 28.58 15.53
CA ILE A 195 -4.27 29.81 16.22
C ILE A 195 -3.01 30.44 16.82
N ARG A 196 -2.78 31.74 16.59
CA ARG A 196 -1.63 32.48 17.12
C ARG A 196 -2.06 33.88 17.54
N LEU A 197 -1.37 34.46 18.51
CA LEU A 197 -1.54 35.86 18.89
C LEU A 197 -0.71 36.77 17.97
N THR A 198 -1.02 38.06 17.94
CA THR A 198 -0.26 39.11 17.24
C THR A 198 0.05 40.30 18.17
N GLY A 199 0.86 41.25 17.72
CA GLY A 199 1.19 42.47 18.46
C GLY A 199 1.94 42.23 19.79
N GLN A 200 1.86 43.21 20.70
CA GLN A 200 2.42 43.11 22.06
C GLN A 200 1.77 41.98 22.88
N LEU A 201 0.49 41.65 22.62
CA LEU A 201 -0.19 40.54 23.28
C LEU A 201 0.56 39.21 23.08
N ALA A 202 1.08 38.97 21.87
CA ALA A 202 1.90 37.79 21.56
C ALA A 202 3.25 37.76 22.29
N SER A 203 3.70 38.87 22.89
CA SER A 203 4.86 38.91 23.78
C SER A 203 4.50 38.55 25.21
N GLN A 204 3.32 38.95 25.70
CA GLN A 204 2.89 38.76 27.10
C GLN A 204 2.12 37.45 27.37
N TYR A 205 1.38 36.94 26.38
CA TYR A 205 0.54 35.74 26.49
C TYR A 205 0.93 34.69 25.45
N SER A 206 0.50 33.45 25.70
CA SER A 206 0.47 32.35 24.74
C SER A 206 -0.96 31.84 24.61
N VAL A 207 -1.36 31.46 23.40
CA VAL A 207 -2.66 30.81 23.14
C VAL A 207 -2.46 29.29 23.09
N TYR A 208 -3.17 28.57 23.96
CA TYR A 208 -3.17 27.11 24.03
C TYR A 208 -4.51 26.56 23.56
N TYR A 209 -4.49 25.58 22.67
CA TYR A 209 -5.71 25.03 22.07
C TYR A 209 -5.59 23.54 21.76
N ARG A 210 -6.70 22.82 21.93
CA ARG A 210 -6.81 21.39 21.61
C ARG A 210 -8.16 21.09 20.97
N VAL A 211 -8.25 19.98 20.26
CA VAL A 211 -9.45 19.59 19.52
C VAL A 211 -9.85 18.15 19.83
N HIS A 212 -11.15 17.88 19.79
CA HIS A 212 -11.71 16.54 19.76
C HIS A 212 -11.79 16.10 18.31
N ILE A 213 -10.97 15.14 17.89
CA ILE A 213 -11.03 14.57 16.54
C ILE A 213 -11.73 13.20 16.55
N GLN A 214 -12.48 12.94 15.49
CA GLN A 214 -13.09 11.64 15.23
C GLN A 214 -12.05 10.51 15.35
N ASN A 215 -12.46 9.38 15.94
CA ASN A 215 -11.66 8.16 16.12
C ASN A 215 -10.38 8.27 16.98
N ALA A 216 -10.07 9.43 17.56
CA ALA A 216 -8.97 9.56 18.54
C ALA A 216 -9.31 10.36 19.81
N GLY A 217 -10.37 11.18 19.80
CA GLY A 217 -10.80 11.99 20.93
C GLY A 217 -9.99 13.29 21.08
N TRP A 218 -9.87 13.79 22.30
CA TRP A 218 -9.13 15.02 22.60
C TRP A 218 -7.62 14.87 22.34
N THR A 219 -7.04 15.80 21.58
CA THR A 219 -5.58 15.93 21.40
C THR A 219 -4.90 16.48 22.66
N ALA A 220 -3.56 16.44 22.69
CA ALA A 220 -2.79 17.36 23.52
C ALA A 220 -3.01 18.82 23.07
N TYR A 221 -2.61 19.78 23.92
CA TYR A 221 -2.60 21.20 23.55
C TYR A 221 -1.51 21.49 22.53
N ALA A 222 -1.92 22.10 21.41
CA ALA A 222 -1.07 22.95 20.60
C ALA A 222 -0.90 24.33 21.26
N LYS A 223 0.08 25.09 20.78
CA LYS A 223 0.49 26.39 21.29
C LYS A 223 0.91 27.29 20.13
N ASP A 224 0.57 28.59 20.19
CA ASP A 224 1.17 29.68 19.40
C ASP A 224 1.47 29.34 17.92
N GLY A 225 0.45 28.90 17.17
CA GLY A 225 0.53 28.59 15.74
C GLY A 225 0.86 27.13 15.39
N ALA A 226 1.20 26.28 16.36
CA ALA A 226 1.35 24.84 16.13
C ALA A 226 0.04 24.17 15.68
N ILE A 227 0.11 23.08 14.92
CA ILE A 227 -1.10 22.43 14.40
C ILE A 227 -1.82 21.66 15.51
N ALA A 228 -3.14 21.84 15.63
CA ALA A 228 -4.02 20.95 16.39
C ALA A 228 -4.97 20.21 15.43
N GLY A 229 -5.17 18.91 15.63
CA GLY A 229 -6.11 18.09 14.85
C GLY A 229 -5.43 17.04 13.97
N SER A 230 -5.84 16.89 12.70
CA SER A 230 -5.35 15.85 11.81
C SER A 230 -5.24 16.25 10.33
N SER A 231 -4.43 15.50 9.57
CA SER A 231 -4.39 15.62 8.10
C SER A 231 -4.09 14.26 7.44
N GLY A 232 -4.67 14.01 6.26
CA GLY A 232 -4.54 12.71 5.57
C GLY A 232 -5.20 11.52 6.30
N MET A 233 -5.86 11.77 7.44
CA MET A 233 -6.63 10.79 8.21
C MET A 233 -8.11 10.77 7.79
N ALA A 234 -8.59 11.83 7.12
CA ALA A 234 -10.00 12.10 6.85
C ALA A 234 -10.90 12.27 8.10
N TYR A 235 -10.30 12.54 9.27
CA TYR A 235 -11.02 12.70 10.54
C TYR A 235 -11.46 14.16 10.72
N ARG A 236 -12.74 14.37 11.00
CA ARG A 236 -13.30 15.68 11.40
C ARG A 236 -12.84 16.09 12.79
N ILE A 237 -12.75 17.40 13.03
CA ILE A 237 -12.89 17.99 14.35
C ILE A 237 -14.39 18.02 14.72
N GLU A 238 -14.69 17.67 15.97
CA GLU A 238 -16.04 17.64 16.55
C GLU A 238 -16.22 18.67 17.67
N ALA A 239 -15.14 19.01 18.38
CA ALA A 239 -15.09 20.09 19.37
C ALA A 239 -13.69 20.73 19.48
N ILE A 240 -13.61 21.92 20.07
CA ILE A 240 -12.38 22.68 20.32
C ILE A 240 -12.40 23.33 21.72
N GLN A 241 -11.23 23.44 22.34
CA GLN A 241 -10.99 24.27 23.52
C GLN A 241 -9.81 25.20 23.21
N ILE A 242 -9.94 26.49 23.54
CA ILE A 242 -8.93 27.54 23.32
C ILE A 242 -8.83 28.33 24.62
N GLN A 243 -7.64 28.67 25.09
CA GLN A 243 -7.46 29.55 26.24
C GLN A 243 -6.17 30.38 26.12
N LEU A 244 -6.19 31.58 26.71
CA LEU A 244 -5.01 32.42 26.88
C LEU A 244 -4.33 32.08 28.20
N VAL A 245 -3.00 32.08 28.17
CA VAL A 245 -2.15 31.84 29.36
C VAL A 245 -1.02 32.85 29.36
N LYS A 246 -0.89 33.62 30.44
CA LYS A 246 0.19 34.60 30.62
C LYS A 246 1.54 33.88 30.60
N LYS A 247 2.53 34.41 29.87
CA LYS A 247 3.85 33.77 29.80
C LYS A 247 4.51 33.75 31.19
N GLY A 248 5.21 32.65 31.47
CA GLY A 248 5.72 32.31 32.80
C GLY A 248 4.75 31.47 33.64
N ALA A 249 3.44 31.51 33.37
CA ALA A 249 2.49 30.60 34.01
C ALA A 249 2.60 29.16 33.44
N ALA A 250 2.13 28.18 34.23
CA ALA A 250 2.12 26.78 33.84
C ALA A 250 1.28 26.53 32.58
N ALA A 251 1.75 25.63 31.70
CA ALA A 251 0.98 25.21 30.53
C ALA A 251 -0.25 24.39 30.96
N PRO A 252 -1.42 24.54 30.29
CA PRO A 252 -2.63 23.79 30.62
C PRO A 252 -2.41 22.27 30.54
N THR A 253 -2.74 21.56 31.60
CA THR A 253 -2.60 20.10 31.67
C THR A 253 -3.76 19.40 30.97
N ALA A 254 -3.48 18.26 30.33
CA ALA A 254 -4.49 17.45 29.65
C ALA A 254 -4.24 15.95 29.87
N SER A 255 -5.26 15.27 30.38
CA SER A 255 -5.38 13.81 30.31
C SER A 255 -5.77 13.38 28.90
N GLY A 256 -5.31 12.20 28.48
CA GLY A 256 -5.54 11.65 27.14
C GLY A 256 -4.29 11.65 26.26
N ASN A 257 -4.48 11.93 24.97
CA ASN A 257 -3.45 11.81 23.94
C ASN A 257 -2.25 12.73 24.17
N LYS A 258 -1.05 12.27 23.77
CA LYS A 258 0.21 13.02 23.89
C LYS A 258 0.65 13.74 22.60
N PHE A 259 -0.16 13.66 21.55
CA PHE A 259 0.02 14.37 20.29
C PHE A 259 -1.00 15.52 20.15
N ALA A 260 -0.56 16.67 19.65
CA ALA A 260 -1.46 17.75 19.22
C ALA A 260 -1.98 17.53 17.79
N TYR A 261 -1.16 16.89 16.94
CA TYR A 261 -1.39 16.73 15.50
C TYR A 261 -1.18 15.27 15.06
N LEU A 262 -2.21 14.67 14.48
CA LEU A 262 -2.19 13.29 13.95
C LEU A 262 -2.23 13.30 12.43
N TYR A 263 -1.15 12.90 11.77
CA TYR A 263 -1.09 12.79 10.31
C TYR A 263 -0.65 11.39 9.89
N LYS A 264 -1.03 10.95 8.68
CA LYS A 264 -0.57 9.66 8.14
C LYS A 264 0.93 9.72 7.84
N PRO A 265 1.80 8.97 8.53
CA PRO A 265 3.22 9.03 8.25
C PRO A 265 3.57 8.23 6.98
N THR A 266 4.73 8.54 6.40
CA THR A 266 5.26 7.85 5.22
C THR A 266 5.88 6.52 5.63
N LEU A 267 5.41 5.42 5.05
CA LEU A 267 6.11 4.13 5.12
C LEU A 267 7.22 4.08 4.06
N GLN A 268 8.42 3.61 4.43
CA GLN A 268 9.51 3.32 3.51
C GLN A 268 9.97 1.86 3.65
N TYR A 269 10.35 1.21 2.55
CA TYR A 269 10.91 -0.14 2.58
C TYR A 269 11.79 -0.43 1.37
N GLN A 270 12.72 -1.37 1.50
CA GLN A 270 13.61 -1.82 0.43
C GLN A 270 13.91 -3.32 0.54
N ALA A 271 14.19 -3.96 -0.59
CA ALA A 271 14.53 -5.36 -0.70
C ALA A 271 16.01 -5.55 -1.11
N HIS A 272 16.65 -6.58 -0.57
CA HIS A 272 17.91 -7.13 -1.09
C HIS A 272 17.55 -8.25 -2.06
N VAL A 273 17.87 -8.09 -3.34
CA VAL A 273 17.48 -9.02 -4.41
C VAL A 273 18.71 -9.72 -4.98
N GLN A 274 18.57 -11.02 -5.25
CA GLN A 274 19.59 -11.82 -5.93
C GLN A 274 20.12 -11.11 -7.19
N ASN A 275 21.45 -11.06 -7.33
CA ASN A 275 22.17 -10.45 -8.46
C ASN A 275 21.87 -8.96 -8.70
N ILE A 276 21.30 -8.26 -7.71
CA ILE A 276 21.04 -6.80 -7.73
C ILE A 276 21.55 -6.13 -6.45
N GLY A 277 21.49 -6.81 -5.30
CA GLY A 277 21.81 -6.22 -4.00
C GLY A 277 20.64 -5.44 -3.43
N TRP A 278 20.91 -4.45 -2.57
CA TRP A 278 19.88 -3.54 -2.04
C TRP A 278 19.36 -2.61 -3.13
N GLN A 279 18.05 -2.64 -3.36
CA GLN A 279 17.35 -1.62 -4.14
C GLN A 279 17.14 -0.35 -3.32
N ALA A 280 16.89 0.78 -4.00
CA ALA A 280 16.53 2.03 -3.36
C ALA A 280 15.22 1.94 -2.55
N PRO A 281 15.03 2.75 -1.49
CA PRO A 281 13.79 2.81 -0.74
C PRO A 281 12.58 3.17 -1.61
N VAL A 282 11.52 2.37 -1.52
CA VAL A 282 10.21 2.68 -2.10
C VAL A 282 9.21 3.03 -1.00
N LYS A 283 8.10 3.67 -1.37
CA LYS A 283 7.07 4.18 -0.45
C LYS A 283 5.73 3.47 -0.65
N ASP A 284 4.91 3.45 0.40
CA ASP A 284 3.48 3.06 0.45
C ASP A 284 2.91 2.37 -0.82
N GLY A 285 3.05 1.05 -0.92
CA GLY A 285 2.39 0.21 -1.93
C GLY A 285 3.14 0.02 -3.25
N ALA A 286 4.27 0.69 -3.46
CA ALA A 286 5.18 0.44 -4.58
C ALA A 286 5.86 -0.95 -4.50
N LEU A 287 6.45 -1.41 -5.61
CA LEU A 287 7.17 -2.70 -5.63
C LEU A 287 8.57 -2.55 -5.04
N ALA A 288 8.85 -3.27 -3.95
CA ALA A 288 10.22 -3.65 -3.58
C ALA A 288 10.47 -5.09 -4.03
N GLY A 289 11.57 -5.37 -4.70
CA GLY A 289 11.86 -6.66 -5.34
C GLY A 289 11.73 -6.62 -6.85
N THR A 290 11.26 -7.73 -7.44
CA THR A 290 10.98 -7.88 -8.87
C THR A 290 9.68 -8.67 -9.11
N SER A 291 9.16 -8.60 -10.33
CA SER A 291 8.03 -9.39 -10.80
C SER A 291 8.42 -10.07 -12.11
N GLY A 292 8.18 -11.37 -12.26
CA GLY A 292 8.47 -12.13 -13.49
C GLY A 292 9.95 -12.37 -13.82
N ARG A 293 10.90 -11.66 -13.18
CA ARG A 293 12.35 -11.80 -13.42
C ARG A 293 13.00 -13.06 -12.83
N SER A 294 12.25 -13.86 -12.06
CA SER A 294 12.72 -15.09 -11.40
C SER A 294 13.85 -14.92 -10.37
N LEU A 295 14.05 -13.72 -9.84
CA LEU A 295 15.03 -13.42 -8.79
C LEU A 295 14.38 -13.49 -7.40
N ARG A 296 15.06 -14.10 -6.42
CA ARG A 296 14.61 -14.11 -5.01
C ARG A 296 14.89 -12.78 -4.32
N VAL A 297 14.03 -12.41 -3.38
CA VAL A 297 14.40 -11.51 -2.28
C VAL A 297 15.12 -12.35 -1.22
N GLU A 298 16.19 -11.78 -0.64
CA GLU A 298 17.03 -12.40 0.39
C GLU A 298 16.92 -11.69 1.73
N ALA A 299 16.66 -10.37 1.72
CA ALA A 299 16.44 -9.55 2.91
C ALA A 299 15.51 -8.35 2.64
N LEU A 300 14.98 -7.76 3.71
CA LEU A 300 14.01 -6.67 3.71
C LEU A 300 14.33 -5.66 4.84
N LYS A 301 14.13 -4.37 4.58
CA LYS A 301 14.04 -3.30 5.59
C LYS A 301 12.69 -2.59 5.46
N ILE A 302 12.07 -2.22 6.58
CA ILE A 302 10.83 -1.42 6.65
C ILE A 302 10.99 -0.36 7.74
N SER A 303 10.65 0.90 7.47
CA SER A 303 10.71 1.99 8.46
C SER A 303 9.57 3.00 8.30
N ILE A 304 9.26 3.70 9.39
CA ILE A 304 8.35 4.86 9.42
C ILE A 304 9.15 6.04 9.99
N PRO A 305 9.92 6.78 9.17
CA PRO A 305 10.84 7.82 9.67
C PRO A 305 10.11 9.09 10.16
N ASN A 306 8.98 9.45 9.55
CA ASN A 306 8.29 10.71 9.82
C ASN A 306 7.03 10.46 10.67
N GLN A 307 7.21 9.96 11.90
CA GLN A 307 6.12 9.67 12.84
C GLN A 307 5.59 10.94 13.52
N PRO A 308 4.27 11.10 13.75
CA PRO A 308 3.75 12.26 14.48
C PRO A 308 4.28 12.32 15.92
N GLN A 309 4.66 13.51 16.37
CA GLN A 309 5.23 13.74 17.69
C GLN A 309 4.24 13.35 18.80
N GLY A 310 4.70 12.58 19.78
CA GLY A 310 3.88 12.10 20.88
C GLY A 310 3.14 10.77 20.62
N LEU A 311 3.30 10.15 19.45
CA LEU A 311 2.91 8.74 19.23
C LEU A 311 4.03 7.80 19.65
N SER A 312 3.71 6.81 20.47
CA SER A 312 4.58 5.66 20.75
C SER A 312 4.48 4.57 19.66
N GLY A 313 5.44 3.64 19.68
CA GLY A 313 5.41 2.44 18.85
C GLY A 313 6.33 2.49 17.62
N SER A 314 6.33 1.39 16.87
CA SER A 314 7.21 1.15 15.71
C SER A 314 6.54 0.18 14.72
N VAL A 315 7.10 0.05 13.52
CA VAL A 315 6.83 -1.10 12.64
C VAL A 315 7.78 -2.25 12.99
N VAL A 316 7.19 -3.41 13.30
CA VAL A 316 7.87 -4.63 13.74
C VAL A 316 7.61 -5.74 12.71
N TYR A 317 8.66 -6.42 12.25
CA TYR A 317 8.57 -7.40 11.18
C TYR A 317 9.54 -8.55 11.35
N GLN A 318 9.16 -9.70 10.81
CA GLN A 318 9.97 -10.91 10.75
C GLN A 318 9.73 -11.65 9.43
N THR A 319 10.70 -12.46 9.03
CA THR A 319 10.65 -13.23 7.79
C THR A 319 11.04 -14.69 8.02
N GLN A 320 10.40 -15.59 7.29
CA GLN A 320 10.88 -16.96 7.15
C GLN A 320 11.93 -17.02 6.04
N VAL A 321 13.09 -17.59 6.35
CA VAL A 321 14.22 -17.76 5.44
C VAL A 321 14.45 -19.24 5.15
N GLN A 322 14.75 -19.58 3.88
CA GLN A 322 15.13 -20.93 3.48
C GLN A 322 16.20 -21.53 4.39
N ASN A 323 16.03 -22.80 4.76
CA ASN A 323 16.94 -23.60 5.60
C ASN A 323 17.23 -23.01 7.01
N ILE A 324 16.52 -21.96 7.43
CA ILE A 324 16.63 -21.34 8.77
C ILE A 324 15.27 -21.36 9.49
N GLY A 325 14.17 -21.17 8.75
CA GLY A 325 12.86 -20.98 9.36
C GLY A 325 12.60 -19.52 9.71
N TRP A 326 11.80 -19.26 10.74
CA TRP A 326 11.52 -17.90 11.21
C TRP A 326 12.72 -17.30 11.93
N GLN A 327 13.12 -16.10 11.54
CA GLN A 327 14.07 -15.29 12.30
C GLN A 327 13.33 -14.43 13.33
N SER A 328 14.06 -13.98 14.36
CA SER A 328 13.59 -13.02 15.36
C SER A 328 13.02 -11.74 14.72
N ALA A 329 11.99 -11.17 15.35
CA ALA A 329 11.41 -9.91 14.90
C ALA A 329 12.36 -8.72 15.10
N VAL A 330 12.43 -7.88 14.08
CA VAL A 330 13.21 -6.64 14.05
C VAL A 330 12.28 -5.44 13.88
N SER A 331 12.82 -4.23 14.10
CA SER A 331 12.05 -2.97 14.05
C SER A 331 12.70 -1.93 13.14
N ASN A 332 11.91 -0.97 12.65
CA ASN A 332 12.33 0.30 12.03
C ASN A 332 13.74 0.31 11.37
N GLY A 333 13.85 -0.19 10.14
CA GLY A 333 15.06 -0.08 9.30
C GLY A 333 16.14 -1.14 9.54
N ALA A 334 16.02 -1.97 10.58
CA ALA A 334 16.86 -3.15 10.78
C ALA A 334 16.63 -4.22 9.69
N VAL A 335 17.57 -5.14 9.51
CA VAL A 335 17.50 -6.15 8.45
C VAL A 335 16.74 -7.39 8.92
N ALA A 336 15.65 -7.73 8.24
CA ALA A 336 15.06 -9.07 8.27
C ALA A 336 15.56 -9.87 7.05
N GLY A 337 15.91 -11.14 7.22
CA GLY A 337 16.46 -11.99 6.17
C GLY A 337 17.98 -12.24 6.30
N THR A 338 18.63 -12.44 5.16
CA THR A 338 20.09 -12.59 5.06
C THR A 338 20.63 -11.90 3.81
N SER A 339 21.76 -11.19 3.91
CA SER A 339 22.57 -10.79 2.75
C SER A 339 23.69 -11.81 2.51
N ARG A 340 24.20 -11.88 1.28
CA ARG A 340 25.35 -12.71 0.83
C ARG A 340 25.26 -14.24 1.01
N ARG A 341 24.31 -14.78 1.79
CA ARG A 341 24.13 -16.23 2.05
C ARG A 341 23.34 -16.98 0.96
N ALA A 342 22.88 -16.29 -0.09
CA ALA A 342 22.08 -16.85 -1.19
C ALA A 342 20.73 -17.50 -0.80
N LEU A 343 20.24 -17.29 0.43
CA LEU A 343 18.97 -17.83 0.92
C LEU A 343 17.80 -16.91 0.53
N ARG A 344 16.69 -17.52 0.09
CA ARG A 344 15.43 -16.80 -0.20
C ARG A 344 14.63 -16.50 1.07
N LEU A 345 13.89 -15.38 1.04
CA LEU A 345 12.70 -15.20 1.87
C LEU A 345 11.55 -16.06 1.32
N GLU A 346 10.70 -16.59 2.20
CA GLU A 346 9.51 -17.37 1.82
C GLU A 346 8.21 -16.77 2.38
N THR A 347 8.20 -16.33 3.65
CA THR A 347 7.06 -15.68 4.32
C THR A 347 7.49 -14.38 4.98
N LEU A 348 6.59 -13.38 5.00
CA LEU A 348 6.71 -12.09 5.67
C LEU A 348 5.58 -11.91 6.71
N ASN A 349 5.90 -11.34 7.85
CA ASN A 349 4.96 -10.88 8.87
C ASN A 349 5.30 -9.44 9.26
N VAL A 350 4.32 -8.52 9.29
CA VAL A 350 4.53 -7.10 9.62
C VAL A 350 3.38 -6.60 10.51
N LYS A 351 3.70 -6.02 11.65
CA LYS A 351 2.73 -5.41 12.57
C LYS A 351 3.21 -4.05 13.06
N LEU A 352 2.30 -3.28 13.64
CA LEU A 352 2.60 -2.05 14.35
C LEU A 352 2.54 -2.31 15.85
N THR A 353 3.21 -1.48 16.64
CA THR A 353 3.12 -1.44 18.12
C THR A 353 2.70 -0.06 18.62
N GLY A 354 2.48 0.10 19.92
CA GLY A 354 2.18 1.39 20.55
C GLY A 354 0.96 2.11 19.96
N ASP A 355 1.03 3.44 19.91
CA ASP A 355 -0.03 4.29 19.34
C ASP A 355 -0.13 4.19 17.81
N LEU A 356 0.95 3.85 17.10
CA LEU A 356 0.88 3.52 15.67
C LEU A 356 -0.16 2.40 15.42
N ALA A 357 -0.21 1.37 16.28
CA ALA A 357 -1.19 0.30 16.15
C ALA A 357 -2.64 0.72 16.45
N LYS A 358 -2.84 1.82 17.18
CA LYS A 358 -4.17 2.39 17.47
C LYS A 358 -4.71 3.18 16.28
N TYR A 359 -3.88 4.03 15.67
CA TYR A 359 -4.31 4.98 14.64
C TYR A 359 -4.08 4.53 13.20
N PHE A 360 -3.32 3.44 12.99
CA PHE A 360 -3.02 2.92 11.66
C PHE A 360 -3.21 1.40 11.56
N ASP A 361 -3.39 0.95 10.32
CA ASP A 361 -3.26 -0.43 9.89
C ASP A 361 -2.12 -0.54 8.87
N ILE A 362 -1.38 -1.65 8.90
CA ILE A 362 -0.35 -1.97 7.90
C ILE A 362 -0.80 -3.15 7.04
N GLN A 363 -0.92 -2.92 5.73
CA GLN A 363 -1.40 -3.90 4.75
C GLN A 363 -0.27 -4.29 3.80
N TYR A 364 -0.13 -5.58 3.48
CA TYR A 364 0.96 -6.07 2.63
C TYR A 364 0.61 -7.31 1.81
N THR A 365 1.26 -7.47 0.67
CA THR A 365 1.18 -8.67 -0.19
C THR A 365 2.58 -9.04 -0.72
N THR A 366 2.76 -10.32 -1.00
CA THR A 366 4.00 -10.93 -1.50
C THR A 366 3.78 -11.46 -2.92
N HIS A 367 4.69 -11.15 -3.84
CA HIS A 367 4.80 -11.84 -5.12
C HIS A 367 5.64 -13.10 -4.93
N VAL A 368 5.05 -14.27 -5.13
CA VAL A 368 5.70 -15.57 -4.93
C VAL A 368 5.93 -16.27 -6.26
N GLN A 369 7.09 -16.91 -6.40
CA GLN A 369 7.47 -17.73 -7.55
C GLN A 369 6.32 -18.64 -8.00
N SER A 370 6.02 -18.62 -9.31
CA SER A 370 4.98 -19.42 -9.98
C SER A 370 3.53 -19.20 -9.54
N LEU A 371 3.27 -18.56 -8.39
CA LEU A 371 1.94 -18.23 -7.90
C LEU A 371 1.49 -16.81 -8.33
N GLY A 372 2.44 -15.87 -8.38
CA GLY A 372 2.16 -14.45 -8.63
C GLY A 372 1.93 -13.66 -7.34
N TRP A 373 1.18 -12.56 -7.42
CA TRP A 373 0.75 -11.81 -6.24
C TRP A 373 -0.27 -12.61 -5.43
N LEU A 374 0.05 -12.83 -4.16
CA LEU A 374 -0.85 -13.43 -3.17
C LEU A 374 -1.88 -12.43 -2.64
N GLY A 375 -2.81 -12.92 -1.82
CA GLY A 375 -3.75 -12.05 -1.10
C GLY A 375 -3.05 -11.03 -0.19
N TRP A 376 -3.78 -9.98 0.18
CA TRP A 376 -3.29 -8.97 1.12
C TRP A 376 -3.46 -9.45 2.57
N ALA A 377 -2.35 -9.53 3.30
CA ALA A 377 -2.31 -9.64 4.75
C ALA A 377 -2.47 -8.25 5.42
N LYS A 378 -2.72 -8.24 6.73
CA LYS A 378 -2.82 -7.04 7.56
C LYS A 378 -2.32 -7.33 8.98
N ASN A 379 -1.69 -6.34 9.63
CA ASN A 379 -1.39 -6.32 11.08
C ASN A 379 -0.90 -7.64 11.71
N GLY A 380 0.14 -8.25 11.17
CA GLY A 380 0.73 -9.47 11.74
C GLY A 380 0.09 -10.78 11.29
N ALA A 381 -0.82 -10.76 10.30
CA ALA A 381 -1.13 -11.96 9.51
C ALA A 381 0.04 -12.31 8.58
N ASN A 382 0.30 -13.59 8.30
CA ASN A 382 1.37 -13.96 7.39
C ASN A 382 1.06 -13.58 5.93
N SER A 383 2.08 -13.28 5.14
CA SER A 383 2.02 -13.19 3.67
C SER A 383 3.16 -13.97 3.04
N GLY A 384 2.93 -14.71 1.95
CA GLY A 384 3.93 -15.56 1.32
C GLY A 384 3.63 -17.06 1.49
N THR A 385 4.65 -17.89 1.60
CA THR A 385 4.50 -19.35 1.69
C THR A 385 5.45 -19.99 2.70
N SER A 386 4.98 -20.98 3.46
CA SER A 386 5.83 -21.86 4.29
C SER A 386 5.81 -23.29 3.76
N SER A 387 6.97 -23.96 3.77
CA SER A 387 7.10 -25.39 3.44
C SER A 387 6.67 -25.79 2.01
N LEU A 388 6.51 -24.81 1.11
CA LEU A 388 6.26 -25.03 -0.33
C LEU A 388 7.54 -24.89 -1.19
N SER A 389 8.66 -24.51 -0.58
CA SER A 389 9.95 -24.22 -1.24
C SER A 389 9.90 -23.16 -2.35
N LEU A 390 8.99 -22.17 -2.21
CA LEU A 390 8.84 -21.06 -3.16
C LEU A 390 9.45 -19.77 -2.57
N ARG A 391 10.20 -19.03 -3.39
CA ARG A 391 10.73 -17.71 -3.02
C ARG A 391 9.67 -16.62 -3.09
N ALA A 392 9.77 -15.66 -2.18
CA ALA A 392 9.32 -14.29 -2.47
C ALA A 392 10.23 -13.66 -3.54
N GLU A 393 9.63 -13.01 -4.52
CA GLU A 393 10.32 -12.25 -5.57
C GLU A 393 10.15 -10.73 -5.37
N GLY A 394 9.10 -10.31 -4.67
CA GLY A 394 8.88 -8.92 -4.27
C GLY A 394 7.69 -8.73 -3.33
N PHE A 395 7.53 -7.51 -2.82
CA PHE A 395 6.53 -7.11 -1.84
C PHE A 395 5.89 -5.77 -2.22
N LYS A 396 4.64 -5.58 -1.76
CA LYS A 396 3.99 -4.27 -1.62
C LYS A 396 3.52 -4.13 -0.19
N ILE A 397 3.83 -3.02 0.46
CA ILE A 397 3.54 -2.76 1.88
C ILE A 397 3.04 -1.31 1.98
N LYS A 398 1.92 -1.06 2.67
CA LYS A 398 1.38 0.29 2.83
C LYS A 398 0.79 0.51 4.22
N LEU A 399 0.94 1.73 4.72
CA LEU A 399 0.37 2.21 5.97
C LEU A 399 -0.84 3.10 5.69
N VAL A 400 -1.97 2.78 6.31
CA VAL A 400 -3.26 3.45 6.12
C VAL A 400 -3.91 3.81 7.47
N PRO A 401 -4.80 4.83 7.53
CA PRO A 401 -5.58 5.13 8.73
C PRO A 401 -6.36 3.91 9.27
N LYS A 402 -6.61 3.88 10.58
CA LYS A 402 -7.28 2.75 11.23
C LYS A 402 -8.64 2.46 10.60
N GLY A 403 -8.93 1.18 10.37
CA GLY A 403 -10.20 0.73 9.79
C GLY A 403 -10.34 0.93 8.29
N THR A 404 -9.32 1.49 7.60
CA THR A 404 -9.31 1.56 6.12
C THR A 404 -9.48 0.16 5.52
N ALA A 405 -10.36 0.06 4.52
CA ALA A 405 -10.65 -1.18 3.80
C ALA A 405 -9.38 -1.86 3.24
N GLN A 406 -9.43 -3.18 3.10
CA GLN A 406 -8.30 -3.94 2.59
C GLN A 406 -8.06 -3.63 1.10
N SER A 407 -6.80 -3.49 0.71
CA SER A 407 -6.37 -3.15 -0.67
C SER A 407 -6.74 -4.16 -1.76
N GLY A 408 -7.37 -5.28 -1.40
CA GLY A 408 -7.77 -6.35 -2.28
C GLY A 408 -8.11 -7.62 -1.49
N SER A 409 -8.29 -8.74 -2.20
CA SER A 409 -8.63 -10.02 -1.59
C SER A 409 -7.62 -10.45 -0.52
N THR A 410 -8.11 -10.83 0.67
CA THR A 410 -7.32 -11.49 1.74
C THR A 410 -7.10 -12.97 1.47
N ALA A 411 -7.94 -13.59 0.64
CA ALA A 411 -7.89 -15.03 0.36
C ALA A 411 -6.56 -15.41 -0.29
N ASN A 412 -5.93 -16.46 0.26
CA ASN A 412 -4.61 -16.95 -0.13
C ASN A 412 -3.48 -15.90 0.04
N ALA A 413 -3.56 -15.03 1.06
CA ALA A 413 -2.44 -14.17 1.45
C ALA A 413 -1.20 -14.97 1.90
N TYR A 414 -1.44 -16.10 2.56
CA TYR A 414 -0.45 -17.06 3.03
C TYR A 414 -0.88 -18.49 2.70
N LEU A 415 0.08 -19.36 2.40
CA LEU A 415 -0.13 -20.79 2.10
C LEU A 415 0.94 -21.62 2.85
N SER A 416 0.59 -22.81 3.32
CA SER A 416 1.53 -23.68 4.05
C SER A 416 1.45 -25.14 3.61
N GLY A 417 2.59 -25.85 3.67
CA GLY A 417 2.77 -27.20 3.13
C GLY A 417 2.13 -28.38 3.89
N LYS A 418 1.07 -28.17 4.70
CA LYS A 418 0.20 -29.29 5.12
C LYS A 418 -0.96 -29.41 4.12
N SER A 419 -1.14 -30.60 3.57
CA SER A 419 -2.02 -30.85 2.41
C SER A 419 -3.45 -30.40 2.61
N ASN A 420 -3.92 -29.53 1.71
CA ASN A 420 -5.25 -29.66 1.11
C ASN A 420 -5.31 -28.91 -0.24
N SER A 421 -5.73 -29.63 -1.29
CA SER A 421 -6.11 -29.16 -2.63
C SER A 421 -5.64 -27.76 -3.02
N GLY A 422 -4.43 -27.63 -3.58
CA GLY A 422 -3.93 -26.34 -4.06
C GLY A 422 -4.81 -25.76 -5.18
N TYR A 423 -5.10 -24.45 -5.11
CA TYR A 423 -5.95 -23.77 -6.11
C TYR A 423 -5.15 -22.73 -6.92
N LYS A 424 -5.39 -22.66 -8.22
CA LYS A 424 -4.94 -21.57 -9.11
C LYS A 424 -6.13 -20.68 -9.47
N LYS A 425 -6.03 -19.38 -9.15
CA LYS A 425 -6.97 -18.38 -9.68
C LYS A 425 -6.60 -18.05 -11.12
N ILE A 426 -7.59 -17.98 -12.01
CA ILE A 426 -7.46 -17.62 -13.42
C ILE A 426 -8.64 -16.69 -13.75
N ASN A 427 -8.36 -15.41 -14.01
CA ASN A 427 -9.33 -14.32 -14.16
C ASN A 427 -10.47 -14.33 -13.12
N GLY A 428 -10.12 -14.29 -11.83
CA GLY A 428 -11.06 -14.27 -10.71
C GLY A 428 -11.61 -15.64 -10.33
N SER A 429 -11.96 -16.47 -11.32
CA SER A 429 -12.41 -17.85 -11.11
C SER A 429 -11.32 -18.72 -10.48
N THR A 430 -11.74 -19.60 -9.57
CA THR A 430 -10.83 -20.44 -8.77
C THR A 430 -10.87 -21.87 -9.27
N PHE A 431 -9.71 -22.42 -9.63
CA PHE A 431 -9.56 -23.76 -10.21
C PHE A 431 -8.68 -24.63 -9.32
N HIS A 432 -9.03 -25.90 -9.15
CA HIS A 432 -8.21 -26.87 -8.43
C HIS A 432 -6.97 -27.23 -9.26
N LEU A 433 -5.82 -27.44 -8.62
CA LEU A 433 -4.73 -28.21 -9.20
C LEU A 433 -5.08 -29.70 -9.12
N SER A 434 -4.46 -30.52 -9.97
CA SER A 434 -4.64 -31.97 -9.92
C SER A 434 -4.18 -32.54 -8.56
N PRO A 435 -4.92 -33.51 -7.96
CA PRO A 435 -4.50 -34.16 -6.72
C PRO A 435 -3.05 -34.65 -6.78
N GLY A 436 -2.32 -34.49 -5.67
CA GLY A 436 -0.92 -34.91 -5.54
C GLY A 436 0.11 -34.13 -6.39
N SER A 437 -0.24 -33.01 -7.04
CA SER A 437 0.66 -32.37 -8.01
C SER A 437 0.72 -30.84 -7.92
N LEU A 438 1.79 -30.32 -7.31
CA LEU A 438 2.28 -28.96 -7.60
C LEU A 438 2.84 -28.96 -9.04
N ILE A 439 2.16 -28.29 -9.98
CA ILE A 439 2.60 -28.20 -11.37
C ILE A 439 3.83 -27.28 -11.45
N LYS A 440 5.00 -27.87 -11.32
CA LYS A 440 6.30 -27.20 -11.37
C LYS A 440 6.69 -26.92 -12.83
N MET A 441 6.92 -25.65 -13.16
CA MET A 441 7.35 -25.25 -14.51
C MET A 441 8.83 -25.59 -14.77
N THR A 442 9.16 -25.89 -16.02
CA THR A 442 10.53 -26.06 -16.51
C THR A 442 11.24 -24.70 -16.53
N PRO A 443 12.44 -24.53 -15.95
CA PRO A 443 13.13 -23.24 -15.94
C PRO A 443 13.38 -22.66 -17.34
N MET A 444 13.14 -21.35 -17.51
CA MET A 444 13.35 -20.61 -18.77
C MET A 444 14.84 -20.32 -19.03
N THR A 445 15.68 -21.35 -19.04
CA THR A 445 17.14 -21.27 -19.13
C THR A 445 17.66 -22.16 -20.26
N GLY A 446 18.65 -21.70 -21.03
CA GLY A 446 19.11 -22.40 -22.22
C GLY A 446 17.99 -22.54 -23.28
N ALA A 447 18.00 -23.63 -24.04
CA ALA A 447 17.02 -23.89 -25.10
C ALA A 447 15.70 -24.50 -24.58
N TYR A 448 15.10 -23.88 -23.57
CA TYR A 448 13.91 -24.40 -22.87
C TYR A 448 12.66 -24.59 -23.77
N TRP A 449 12.60 -23.93 -24.93
CA TRP A 449 11.58 -24.12 -25.96
C TRP A 449 11.64 -25.50 -26.66
N ASN A 450 12.71 -26.27 -26.44
CA ASN A 450 12.80 -27.68 -26.86
C ASN A 450 12.25 -28.66 -25.80
N LEU A 451 11.85 -28.18 -24.62
CA LEU A 451 11.40 -28.98 -23.48
C LEU A 451 9.92 -28.72 -23.15
N PRO A 452 9.20 -29.69 -22.55
CA PRO A 452 7.86 -29.46 -22.02
C PRO A 452 7.85 -28.30 -21.01
N SER A 453 6.86 -27.41 -21.08
CA SER A 453 6.80 -26.24 -20.19
C SER A 453 6.60 -26.59 -18.70
N SER A 454 6.02 -27.75 -18.39
CA SER A 454 5.88 -28.26 -17.01
C SER A 454 6.69 -29.54 -16.83
N GLN A 455 7.30 -29.71 -15.66
CA GLN A 455 8.04 -30.92 -15.23
C GLN A 455 7.11 -32.07 -14.80
N LYS A 456 5.93 -32.17 -15.44
CA LYS A 456 4.90 -33.20 -15.22
C LYS A 456 4.74 -33.98 -16.52
N ALA A 457 4.30 -35.23 -16.45
CA ALA A 457 3.82 -35.92 -17.65
C ALA A 457 2.61 -35.16 -18.26
N TYR A 458 2.52 -35.12 -19.58
CA TYR A 458 1.34 -34.60 -20.27
C TYR A 458 0.08 -35.42 -19.91
N PRO A 459 -1.09 -34.78 -19.75
CA PRO A 459 -2.31 -35.49 -19.39
C PRO A 459 -2.86 -36.30 -20.57
N ASN A 460 -3.19 -37.58 -20.35
CA ASN A 460 -4.00 -38.34 -21.31
C ASN A 460 -5.45 -37.83 -21.24
N LEU A 461 -5.86 -37.04 -22.24
CA LEU A 461 -7.18 -36.38 -22.27
C LEU A 461 -8.36 -37.36 -22.38
N ARG A 462 -8.12 -38.65 -22.70
CA ARG A 462 -9.18 -39.67 -22.68
C ARG A 462 -9.72 -39.94 -21.27
N ASN A 463 -8.94 -39.61 -20.22
CA ASN A 463 -9.28 -39.91 -18.82
C ASN A 463 -10.11 -38.80 -18.15
N TYR A 464 -10.63 -37.82 -18.91
CA TYR A 464 -11.20 -36.58 -18.38
C TYR A 464 -12.39 -36.08 -19.22
N SER A 465 -13.44 -35.59 -18.55
CA SER A 465 -14.58 -34.89 -19.20
C SER A 465 -14.31 -33.39 -19.35
N ASN A 466 -15.13 -32.70 -20.16
CA ASN A 466 -15.19 -31.23 -20.23
C ASN A 466 -13.81 -30.56 -20.36
N ILE A 467 -13.00 -31.05 -21.30
CA ILE A 467 -11.69 -30.50 -21.63
C ILE A 467 -11.85 -29.07 -22.14
N SER A 468 -11.00 -28.16 -21.67
CA SER A 468 -10.88 -26.81 -22.23
C SER A 468 -9.44 -26.34 -22.21
N ILE A 469 -9.10 -25.49 -23.19
CA ILE A 469 -7.88 -24.70 -23.20
C ILE A 469 -8.21 -23.29 -22.72
N TYR A 470 -7.39 -22.76 -21.81
CA TYR A 470 -7.47 -21.37 -21.39
C TYR A 470 -6.14 -20.66 -21.66
N VAL A 471 -6.16 -19.46 -22.25
CA VAL A 471 -4.97 -18.66 -22.53
C VAL A 471 -5.06 -17.32 -21.81
N ASN A 472 -4.06 -17.02 -20.98
CA ASN A 472 -3.90 -15.74 -20.30
C ASN A 472 -2.80 -14.92 -20.99
N LYS A 473 -3.18 -13.83 -21.66
CA LYS A 473 -2.22 -12.94 -22.34
C LYS A 473 -1.37 -12.12 -21.36
N SER A 474 -1.84 -11.86 -20.14
CA SER A 474 -1.07 -11.10 -19.14
C SER A 474 0.01 -11.95 -18.46
N GLU A 475 -0.26 -13.23 -18.20
CA GLU A 475 0.73 -14.19 -17.67
C GLU A 475 1.60 -14.83 -18.76
N GLN A 476 1.21 -14.73 -20.04
CA GLN A 476 1.77 -15.49 -21.16
C GLN A 476 1.75 -17.01 -20.88
N ARG A 477 0.60 -17.52 -20.43
CA ARG A 477 0.37 -18.93 -20.08
C ARG A 477 -0.84 -19.52 -20.81
N LEU A 478 -0.72 -20.78 -21.21
CA LEU A 478 -1.81 -21.62 -21.66
C LEU A 478 -2.04 -22.72 -20.61
N TYR A 479 -3.28 -22.96 -20.23
CA TYR A 479 -3.69 -23.93 -19.22
C TYR A 479 -4.56 -25.01 -19.87
N VAL A 480 -4.17 -26.28 -19.70
CA VAL A 480 -5.00 -27.43 -20.08
C VAL A 480 -5.88 -27.77 -18.88
N LYS A 481 -7.19 -27.81 -19.08
CA LYS A 481 -8.18 -28.02 -18.01
C LYS A 481 -9.14 -29.17 -18.30
N SER A 482 -9.71 -29.72 -17.25
CA SER A 482 -10.95 -30.52 -17.25
C SER A 482 -11.86 -29.96 -16.17
N ASN A 483 -13.10 -29.60 -16.49
CA ASN A 483 -14.02 -28.97 -15.53
C ASN A 483 -13.34 -27.79 -14.79
N ASN A 484 -13.36 -27.82 -13.45
CA ASN A 484 -12.67 -26.87 -12.59
C ASN A 484 -11.23 -27.26 -12.20
N GLN A 485 -10.63 -28.28 -12.83
CA GLN A 485 -9.27 -28.75 -12.56
C GLN A 485 -8.27 -28.32 -13.65
N VAL A 486 -7.10 -27.83 -13.23
CA VAL A 486 -5.93 -27.63 -14.09
C VAL A 486 -5.13 -28.93 -14.16
N LEU A 487 -4.92 -29.42 -15.38
CA LEU A 487 -4.20 -30.65 -15.68
C LEU A 487 -2.73 -30.39 -15.98
N PHE A 488 -2.44 -29.32 -16.75
CA PHE A 488 -1.11 -28.98 -17.24
C PHE A 488 -1.00 -27.46 -17.52
N ILE A 489 0.21 -26.91 -17.49
CA ILE A 489 0.49 -25.50 -17.77
C ILE A 489 1.60 -25.39 -18.81
N MET A 490 1.39 -24.51 -19.80
CA MET A 490 2.28 -24.25 -20.93
C MET A 490 2.74 -22.80 -20.94
N TYR A 491 3.98 -22.57 -21.35
CA TYR A 491 4.47 -21.26 -21.77
C TYR A 491 3.95 -20.93 -23.17
N THR A 492 3.61 -19.67 -23.40
CA THR A 492 3.22 -19.19 -24.73
C THR A 492 3.76 -17.80 -25.03
N SER A 493 3.89 -17.45 -26.30
CA SER A 493 3.93 -16.05 -26.75
C SER A 493 2.73 -15.78 -27.66
N THR A 494 1.83 -14.94 -27.18
CA THR A 494 0.72 -14.38 -27.97
C THR A 494 1.21 -13.16 -28.77
N ALA A 495 0.31 -12.44 -29.45
CA ALA A 495 0.71 -11.27 -30.24
C ALA A 495 1.41 -10.18 -29.43
N LYS A 496 2.37 -9.50 -30.06
CA LYS A 496 2.94 -8.24 -29.58
C LYS A 496 2.04 -7.11 -30.06
N ALA A 497 1.67 -6.16 -29.18
CA ALA A 497 0.72 -5.09 -29.53
C ALA A 497 1.15 -4.23 -30.73
N SER A 498 2.47 -4.11 -30.99
CA SER A 498 3.02 -3.41 -32.16
C SER A 498 3.09 -4.25 -33.45
N LEU A 499 2.63 -5.50 -33.42
CA LEU A 499 2.68 -6.46 -34.53
C LEU A 499 1.29 -7.05 -34.86
N GLY A 500 0.31 -6.93 -33.95
CA GLY A 500 -1.05 -7.40 -34.17
C GLY A 500 -1.74 -7.80 -32.86
N VAL A 501 -2.82 -8.56 -32.98
CA VAL A 501 -3.72 -8.88 -31.85
C VAL A 501 -4.09 -10.36 -31.85
N THR A 502 -3.78 -11.05 -30.75
CA THR A 502 -4.46 -12.30 -30.39
C THR A 502 -5.80 -11.94 -29.75
N PRO A 503 -6.94 -12.16 -30.41
CA PRO A 503 -8.25 -11.74 -29.89
C PRO A 503 -8.59 -12.46 -28.59
N SER A 504 -9.11 -11.71 -27.61
CA SER A 504 -9.76 -12.29 -26.43
C SER A 504 -11.17 -12.74 -26.82
N GLY A 505 -11.66 -13.83 -26.23
CA GLY A 505 -12.98 -14.37 -26.55
C GLY A 505 -13.12 -15.86 -26.20
N ASN A 506 -14.23 -16.44 -26.63
CA ASN A 506 -14.49 -17.88 -26.55
C ASN A 506 -14.50 -18.43 -27.98
N PHE A 507 -13.63 -19.40 -28.24
CA PHE A 507 -13.43 -20.04 -29.53
C PHE A 507 -13.40 -21.57 -29.34
N ALA A 508 -13.08 -22.33 -30.39
CA ALA A 508 -12.90 -23.77 -30.31
C ALA A 508 -11.79 -24.24 -31.24
N VAL A 509 -11.10 -25.32 -30.87
CA VAL A 509 -10.14 -26.01 -31.74
C VAL A 509 -10.83 -26.42 -33.03
N GLN A 510 -10.26 -26.05 -34.16
CA GLN A 510 -10.81 -26.33 -35.49
C GLN A 510 -10.14 -27.57 -36.11
N ALA A 511 -10.55 -27.91 -37.33
CA ALA A 511 -10.05 -29.10 -38.03
C ALA A 511 -8.64 -28.90 -38.58
N GLU A 512 -8.30 -27.68 -39.00
CA GLU A 512 -7.11 -27.34 -39.77
C GLU A 512 -5.85 -27.50 -38.90
N ARG A 513 -5.01 -28.48 -39.28
CA ARG A 513 -3.75 -28.81 -38.62
C ARG A 513 -2.82 -29.53 -39.59
N ALA A 514 -1.51 -29.33 -39.44
CA ALA A 514 -0.49 -30.05 -40.19
C ALA A 514 0.79 -30.21 -39.34
N PRO A 515 1.70 -31.14 -39.68
CA PRO A 515 2.97 -31.34 -38.96
C PRO A 515 3.95 -30.16 -39.12
N TYR A 516 3.74 -29.26 -40.07
CA TYR A 516 4.50 -28.03 -40.26
C TYR A 516 3.56 -26.89 -40.68
N LEU A 517 3.90 -25.66 -40.28
CA LEU A 517 3.36 -24.45 -40.90
C LEU A 517 4.35 -24.02 -41.98
N HIS A 518 3.88 -23.85 -43.22
CA HIS A 518 4.71 -23.57 -44.38
C HIS A 518 4.31 -22.24 -45.02
N GLU A 519 5.23 -21.29 -45.04
CA GLU A 519 5.06 -19.93 -45.55
C GLU A 519 6.38 -19.49 -46.20
N TYR A 520 6.32 -18.55 -47.16
CA TYR A 520 7.52 -18.00 -47.84
C TYR A 520 8.46 -19.06 -48.48
N GLY A 521 7.93 -20.24 -48.82
CA GLY A 521 8.69 -21.36 -49.41
C GLY A 521 9.41 -22.26 -48.41
N PHE A 522 9.28 -22.05 -47.09
CA PHE A 522 9.90 -22.91 -46.07
C PHE A 522 8.98 -23.18 -44.87
N ASN A 523 9.39 -24.12 -44.02
CA ASN A 523 8.63 -24.49 -42.83
C ASN A 523 8.93 -23.52 -41.69
N ILE A 524 8.04 -22.55 -41.42
CA ILE A 524 8.23 -21.52 -40.41
C ILE A 524 7.94 -21.98 -38.97
N ALA A 525 7.26 -23.12 -38.76
CA ALA A 525 7.03 -23.71 -37.43
C ALA A 525 6.80 -25.23 -37.50
N LYS A 526 7.06 -25.93 -36.38
CA LYS A 526 6.73 -27.35 -36.18
C LYS A 526 5.34 -27.48 -35.57
N THR A 527 4.49 -28.22 -36.27
CA THR A 527 3.04 -28.36 -36.06
C THR A 527 2.25 -27.05 -36.07
N TYR A 528 1.01 -27.11 -36.54
CA TYR A 528 0.00 -26.10 -36.19
C TYR A 528 -1.36 -26.73 -35.89
N THR A 529 -2.23 -26.01 -35.20
CA THR A 529 -3.65 -26.36 -35.00
C THR A 529 -4.47 -25.08 -34.90
N SER A 530 -5.43 -24.89 -35.81
CA SER A 530 -6.29 -23.71 -35.86
C SER A 530 -7.28 -23.67 -34.70
N TRP A 531 -7.61 -22.46 -34.23
CA TRP A 531 -8.63 -22.21 -33.21
C TRP A 531 -9.56 -21.03 -33.53
N LYS A 532 -9.28 -20.26 -34.58
CA LYS A 532 -10.19 -19.22 -35.12
C LYS A 532 -9.85 -18.93 -36.58
N GLY A 533 -10.88 -18.77 -37.41
CA GLY A 533 -10.73 -18.30 -38.79
C GLY A 533 -10.08 -19.28 -39.76
N HIS A 534 -10.19 -20.60 -39.51
CA HIS A 534 -9.85 -21.66 -40.47
C HIS A 534 -8.44 -21.53 -41.07
N GLY A 535 -7.44 -21.41 -40.20
CA GLY A 535 -6.03 -21.24 -40.57
C GLY A 535 -5.43 -19.89 -40.15
N ILE A 536 -6.25 -18.84 -39.98
CA ILE A 536 -5.75 -17.49 -39.66
C ILE A 536 -5.16 -17.40 -38.24
N TYR A 537 -5.74 -18.10 -37.25
CA TYR A 537 -5.26 -18.09 -35.87
C TYR A 537 -4.95 -19.49 -35.36
N LEU A 538 -3.67 -19.71 -35.05
CA LEU A 538 -3.09 -21.03 -34.79
C LEU A 538 -2.49 -21.14 -33.38
N PHE A 539 -2.48 -22.35 -32.85
CA PHE A 539 -1.43 -22.82 -31.94
C PHE A 539 -0.30 -23.39 -32.81
N HIS A 540 0.96 -23.04 -32.57
CA HIS A 540 2.12 -23.62 -33.25
C HIS A 540 3.40 -23.51 -32.39
N SER A 541 4.49 -24.17 -32.76
CA SER A 541 5.77 -24.01 -32.04
C SER A 541 6.34 -22.59 -32.17
N VAL A 542 7.36 -22.29 -31.37
CA VAL A 542 8.37 -21.27 -31.71
C VAL A 542 8.82 -21.40 -33.16
N THR A 543 9.12 -20.27 -33.77
CA THR A 543 9.43 -20.13 -35.19
C THR A 543 10.77 -20.76 -35.58
N LEU A 544 10.88 -21.12 -36.86
CA LEU A 544 12.09 -21.61 -37.49
C LEU A 544 12.63 -20.59 -38.50
N ASN A 545 13.95 -20.61 -38.70
CA ASN A 545 14.65 -19.94 -39.79
C ASN A 545 14.55 -20.79 -41.08
N PRO A 546 14.90 -20.25 -42.28
CA PRO A 546 14.85 -21.00 -43.54
C PRO A 546 15.64 -22.32 -43.55
N ASN A 547 16.71 -22.42 -42.76
CA ASN A 547 17.50 -23.65 -42.58
C ASN A 547 16.90 -24.66 -41.56
N GLY A 548 15.67 -24.45 -41.09
CA GLY A 548 14.99 -25.33 -40.13
C GLY A 548 15.47 -25.23 -38.67
N SER A 549 16.48 -24.42 -38.37
CA SER A 549 16.88 -24.10 -36.99
C SER A 549 15.84 -23.21 -36.31
N VAL A 550 15.74 -23.25 -34.97
CA VAL A 550 14.81 -22.38 -34.23
C VAL A 550 15.28 -20.92 -34.28
N ASN A 551 14.36 -19.98 -34.48
CA ASN A 551 14.61 -18.56 -34.26
C ASN A 551 14.77 -18.30 -32.76
N VAL A 552 16.01 -18.33 -32.28
CA VAL A 552 16.37 -18.19 -30.87
C VAL A 552 15.89 -16.87 -30.27
N ALA A 553 15.95 -15.76 -31.03
CA ALA A 553 15.55 -14.44 -30.53
C ALA A 553 14.05 -14.36 -30.22
N GLU A 554 13.20 -14.94 -31.06
CA GLU A 554 11.77 -15.07 -30.78
C GLU A 554 11.49 -16.14 -29.72
N ALA A 555 12.18 -17.29 -29.76
CA ALA A 555 11.99 -18.39 -28.82
C ALA A 555 12.37 -18.06 -27.37
N GLN A 556 13.35 -17.16 -27.16
CA GLN A 556 13.69 -16.64 -25.83
C GLN A 556 12.54 -15.89 -25.15
N GLN A 557 11.59 -15.34 -25.91
CA GLN A 557 10.42 -14.61 -25.38
C GLN A 557 9.28 -15.51 -24.90
N LEU A 558 9.35 -16.83 -25.17
CA LEU A 558 8.31 -17.80 -24.88
C LEU A 558 7.91 -17.79 -23.39
N GLY A 559 6.68 -17.39 -23.09
CA GLY A 559 6.17 -17.26 -21.72
C GLY A 559 6.65 -16.03 -20.95
N ARG A 560 7.41 -15.13 -21.60
CA ARG A 560 7.89 -13.87 -21.02
C ARG A 560 7.15 -12.66 -21.57
N SER A 561 6.94 -12.61 -22.88
CA SER A 561 6.32 -11.48 -23.56
C SER A 561 5.48 -11.91 -24.76
N GLY A 562 4.60 -11.01 -25.22
CA GLY A 562 3.93 -11.15 -26.50
C GLY A 562 4.94 -10.98 -27.63
N MET A 563 5.03 -11.99 -28.49
CA MET A 563 5.90 -12.04 -29.67
C MET A 563 5.23 -12.94 -30.71
N SER A 564 4.29 -12.37 -31.47
CA SER A 564 3.67 -12.91 -32.70
C SER A 564 2.83 -11.80 -33.37
N HIS A 565 2.27 -12.06 -34.56
CA HIS A 565 1.29 -11.18 -35.23
C HIS A 565 -0.18 -11.47 -34.82
N GLY A 566 -0.46 -12.57 -34.13
CA GLY A 566 -1.84 -12.99 -33.81
C GLY A 566 -1.95 -14.41 -33.23
N CYS A 567 -1.12 -15.33 -33.72
CA CYS A 567 -1.07 -16.72 -33.28
C CYS A 567 -0.48 -16.91 -31.87
N ILE A 568 -0.64 -18.13 -31.35
CA ILE A 568 -0.25 -18.55 -30.01
C ILE A 568 0.95 -19.50 -30.15
N ARG A 569 2.16 -18.96 -29.99
CA ARG A 569 3.42 -19.72 -30.07
C ARG A 569 3.65 -20.51 -28.78
N LEU A 570 4.17 -21.72 -28.88
CA LEU A 570 4.40 -22.68 -27.77
C LEU A 570 5.80 -23.29 -27.85
N SER A 571 6.23 -24.07 -26.85
CA SER A 571 7.41 -24.93 -27.02
C SER A 571 7.16 -25.96 -28.13
N ILE A 572 8.22 -26.52 -28.73
CA ILE A 572 8.10 -27.58 -29.73
C ILE A 572 7.30 -28.79 -29.19
N PRO A 573 7.61 -29.38 -28.01
CA PRO A 573 6.84 -30.50 -27.49
C PRO A 573 5.42 -30.12 -27.02
N ASP A 574 5.18 -28.90 -26.53
CA ASP A 574 3.82 -28.47 -26.16
C ASP A 574 2.92 -28.30 -27.40
N ALA A 575 3.46 -27.74 -28.49
CA ALA A 575 2.77 -27.64 -29.78
C ALA A 575 2.47 -29.02 -30.37
N GLN A 576 3.47 -29.91 -30.37
CA GLN A 576 3.34 -31.30 -30.83
C GLN A 576 2.29 -32.07 -30.01
N TRP A 577 2.24 -31.88 -28.69
CA TRP A 577 1.20 -32.48 -27.87
C TRP A 577 -0.19 -31.93 -28.19
N ILE A 578 -0.35 -30.60 -28.38
CA ILE A 578 -1.63 -30.00 -28.76
C ILE A 578 -2.13 -30.56 -30.10
N TYR A 579 -1.25 -30.60 -31.12
CA TYR A 579 -1.54 -31.13 -32.44
C TYR A 579 -2.09 -32.56 -32.39
N SER A 580 -1.43 -33.42 -31.60
CA SER A 580 -1.76 -34.85 -31.47
C SER A 580 -2.94 -35.16 -30.55
N ASN A 581 -3.31 -34.27 -29.61
CA ASN A 581 -4.27 -34.60 -28.54
C ASN A 581 -5.55 -33.75 -28.52
N LEU A 582 -5.54 -32.51 -29.01
CA LEU A 582 -6.74 -31.66 -28.99
C LEU A 582 -7.68 -31.98 -30.14
N ARG A 583 -8.84 -32.59 -29.82
CA ARG A 583 -9.92 -32.83 -30.78
C ARG A 583 -10.53 -31.50 -31.26
N THR A 584 -11.05 -31.51 -32.48
CA THR A 584 -11.94 -30.44 -32.98
C THR A 584 -13.12 -30.24 -32.02
N GLY A 585 -13.54 -28.99 -31.83
CA GLY A 585 -14.62 -28.62 -30.91
C GLY A 585 -14.20 -28.38 -29.45
N VAL A 586 -12.96 -28.70 -29.04
CA VAL A 586 -12.47 -28.39 -27.69
C VAL A 586 -12.48 -26.86 -27.47
N PRO A 587 -13.17 -26.32 -26.44
CA PRO A 587 -13.21 -24.89 -26.17
C PRO A 587 -11.84 -24.25 -25.93
N VAL A 588 -11.63 -23.09 -26.52
CA VAL A 588 -10.41 -22.25 -26.43
C VAL A 588 -10.82 -20.89 -25.89
N ILE A 589 -10.46 -20.61 -24.63
CA ILE A 589 -10.89 -19.45 -23.87
C ILE A 589 -9.71 -18.50 -23.71
N ILE A 590 -9.69 -17.39 -24.45
CA ILE A 590 -8.56 -16.44 -24.46
C ILE A 590 -8.97 -15.17 -23.72
N ARG A 591 -8.12 -14.68 -22.81
CA ARG A 591 -8.30 -13.39 -22.13
C ARG A 591 -7.04 -12.54 -22.26
#